data_AF-A0A1A8G1M1-F1
#
_entry.id   AF-A0A1A8G1M1-F1
#
_cell.length_a   1.000
_cell.length_b   1.000
_cell.length_c   1.000
_cell.angle_alpha   90.00
_cell.angle_beta   90.00
_cell.angle_gamma   90.00
#
_symmetry.space_group_name_H-M   'P 1'
#
loop_
_entity.id
_entity.type
_entity.pdbx_description
1 polymer ?
#
loop_
_entity_poly.entity_id
_entity_poly.type
_entity_poly.pdbx_seq_one_letter_code
_entity_poly.pdbx_strand_id
1 'polypeptide(L)' 'PDHMQRLTYKLCHMYYNWQGIIRVPAPCQYAHKLAFLVGQSIHKQPNAQLDDFLFYL' A
#
# COMPACT_ATOMS: atom_id res chain seq x y z
N PRO A 1 -15.35 17.62 7.10
CA PRO A 1 -14.16 17.12 7.84
C PRO A 1 -14.35 15.68 8.31
N ASP A 2 -15.47 15.38 8.99
CA ASP A 2 -15.84 14.04 9.47
C ASP A 2 -15.77 12.93 8.42
N HIS A 3 -16.31 13.16 7.22
CA HIS A 3 -16.32 12.14 6.17
C HIS A 3 -14.90 11.74 5.75
N MET A 4 -14.00 12.72 5.59
CA MET A 4 -12.60 12.47 5.24
C MET A 4 -11.88 11.73 6.36
N GLN A 5 -12.09 12.12 7.63
CA GLN A 5 -11.47 11.45 8.78
C GLN A 5 -11.94 9.99 8.90
N ARG A 6 -13.24 9.74 8.76
CA ARG A 6 -13.81 8.38 8.78
C ARG A 6 -13.31 7.54 7.61
N LEU A 7 -13.21 8.12 6.41
CA LEU A 7 -12.65 7.45 5.24
C LEU A 7 -11.19 7.07 5.48
N THR A 8 -10.35 8.02 5.89
CA THR A 8 -8.93 7.79 6.17
C THR A 8 -8.76 6.74 7.27
N TYR A 9 -9.56 6.79 8.33
CA TYR A 9 -9.54 5.77 9.39
C TYR A 9 -9.84 4.38 8.85
N LYS A 10 -10.89 4.22 8.02
CA LYS A 10 -11.20 2.94 7.36
C LYS A 10 -10.05 2.46 6.47
N LEU A 11 -9.40 3.36 5.73
CA LEU A 11 -8.26 3.02 4.90
C LEU A 11 -7.05 2.51 5.71
N CYS A 12 -6.88 2.94 6.96
CA CYS A 12 -5.81 2.44 7.84
C CYS A 12 -6.01 0.99 8.29
N HIS A 13 -7.19 0.39 8.10
CA HIS A 13 -7.44 -1.03 8.39
C HIS A 13 -7.22 -1.95 7.19
N MET A 14 -7.01 -1.40 6.00
CA MET A 14 -7.02 -2.16 4.73
C MET A 14 -5.64 -2.71 4.33
N TYR A 15 -4.67 -2.74 5.25
CA TYR A 15 -3.34 -3.27 4.97
C TYR A 15 -3.27 -4.76 5.28
N TYR A 16 -3.25 -5.60 4.25
CA TYR A 16 -3.44 -7.05 4.42
C TYR A 16 -2.30 -7.79 5.15
N ASN A 17 -1.09 -7.22 5.18
CA ASN A 17 0.06 -7.83 5.85
C ASN A 17 0.11 -7.52 7.37
N TRP A 18 -0.92 -6.86 7.93
CA TRP A 18 -1.03 -6.62 9.37
C TRP A 18 -2.48 -6.71 9.83
N GLN A 19 -2.75 -7.51 10.85
CA GLN A 19 -4.09 -7.60 11.44
C GLN A 19 -4.29 -6.45 12.44
N GLY A 20 -4.66 -5.26 11.94
CA GLY A 20 -4.93 -4.08 12.77
C GLY A 20 -4.85 -2.76 12.01
N ILE A 21 -4.83 -1.65 12.76
CA ILE A 21 -4.68 -0.30 12.21
C ILE A 21 -3.21 0.00 11.97
N ILE A 22 -2.87 0.49 10.78
CA ILE A 22 -1.56 1.04 10.48
C ILE A 22 -1.53 2.57 10.59
N ARG A 23 -0.33 3.15 10.78
CA ARG A 23 -0.14 4.59 11.03
C ARG A 23 -0.50 5.50 9.85
N VAL A 24 -0.54 4.94 8.64
CA VAL A 24 -0.86 5.66 7.39
C VAL A 24 -1.95 4.88 6.65
N PRO A 25 -2.72 5.49 5.74
CA PRO A 25 -3.67 4.76 4.92
C PRO A 25 -3.00 3.62 4.15
N ALA A 26 -3.68 2.48 4.02
CA ALA A 26 -3.22 1.33 3.21
C ALA A 26 -2.66 1.71 1.83
N PRO A 27 -3.28 2.61 1.02
CA PRO A 27 -2.71 3.00 -0.27
C PRO A 27 -1.33 3.64 -0.16
N CYS A 28 -1.06 4.46 0.86
CA CYS A 28 0.25 5.05 1.08
C CYS A 28 1.29 3.98 1.45
N GLN A 29 0.91 3.02 2.30
CA GLN A 29 1.79 1.92 2.71
C GLN A 29 2.11 0.98 1.54
N TYR A 30 1.12 0.67 0.70
CA TYR A 30 1.31 -0.12 -0.51
C TYR A 30 2.25 0.54 -1.51
N ALA A 31 2.06 1.83 -1.78
CA ALA A 31 2.95 2.59 -2.64
C ALA A 31 4.39 2.60 -2.09
N HIS A 32 4.56 2.76 -0.77
CA HIS A 32 5.87 2.71 -0.14
C HIS A 32 6.56 1.36 -0.33
N LYS A 33 5.84 0.24 -0.09
CA LYS A 33 6.35 -1.12 -0.29
C LYS A 33 6.76 -1.38 -1.74
N LEU A 34 5.92 -0.98 -2.70
CA LEU A 34 6.21 -1.10 -4.12
C LEU A 34 7.46 -0.29 -4.51
N ALA A 35 7.52 0.99 -4.13
CA ALA A 35 8.65 1.85 -4.43
C ALA A 35 9.95 1.32 -3.79
N PHE A 36 9.88 0.80 -2.57
CA PHE A 36 11.01 0.19 -1.88
C PHE A 36 11.52 -1.06 -2.61
N LEU A 37 10.63 -1.98 -3.01
CA LEU A 37 10.99 -3.19 -3.75
C LEU A 37 11.62 -2.85 -5.11
N VAL A 38 11.02 -1.89 -5.84
CA VAL A 38 11.55 -1.45 -7.14
C VAL A 38 12.91 -0.79 -6.98
N GLY A 39 13.08 0.09 -5.98
CA GLY A 39 14.33 0.81 -5.75
C GLY A 39 15.47 -0.04 -5.17
N GLN A 40 15.17 -1.12 -4.43
CA GLN A 40 16.19 -1.96 -3.80
C GLN A 40 16.53 -3.22 -4.59
N SER A 41 15.58 -3.80 -5.33
CA SER A 41 15.78 -5.12 -5.94
C SER A 41 15.61 -5.10 -7.46
N ILE A 42 14.53 -4.53 -7.98
CA ILE A 42 14.17 -4.68 -9.40
C ILE A 42 14.99 -3.72 -10.28
N HIS A 43 15.19 -2.47 -9.85
CA HIS A 43 15.85 -1.39 -10.60
C HIS A 43 15.29 -1.17 -12.02
N LYS A 44 14.05 -1.64 -12.27
CA LYS A 44 13.30 -1.57 -13.52
C LYS A 44 11.82 -1.45 -13.22
N GLN A 45 11.03 -1.00 -14.19
CA GLN A 45 9.58 -0.95 -14.04
C GLN A 45 9.01 -2.36 -13.84
N PRO A 46 8.06 -2.54 -12.88
CA PRO A 46 7.36 -3.80 -12.70
C PRO A 46 6.53 -4.13 -13.96
N ASN A 47 6.25 -5.42 -14.15
CA ASN A 47 5.46 -5.88 -15.29
C ASN A 47 3.99 -5.48 -15.10
N ALA A 48 3.38 -4.85 -16.11
CA ALA A 48 1.99 -4.39 -16.09
C ALA A 48 0.97 -5.52 -15.85
N GLN A 49 1.34 -6.78 -16.12
CA GLN A 49 0.50 -7.95 -15.81
C GLN A 49 0.32 -8.17 -14.29
N LEU A 50 1.17 -7.56 -13.47
CA LEU A 50 1.14 -7.67 -12.01
C LEU A 50 0.44 -6.49 -11.32
N ASP A 51 -0.09 -5.52 -12.08
CA ASP A 51 -0.69 -4.30 -11.52
C ASP A 51 -1.89 -4.58 -10.60
N ASP A 52 -2.67 -5.62 -10.89
CA ASP A 52 -3.81 -6.05 -10.07
C ASP A 52 -3.41 -6.97 -8.89
N PHE A 53 -2.13 -7.32 -8.78
CA PHE A 53 -1.62 -8.22 -7.76
C PHE A 53 -0.73 -7.48 -6.75
N LEU A 54 -0.91 -7.79 -5.46
CA LEU A 54 -0.10 -7.21 -4.39
C LEU A 54 1.24 -7.97 -4.21
N PHE A 55 2.03 -8.07 -5.28
CA PHE A 55 3.27 -8.88 -5.34
C PHE A 55 4.41 -8.35 -4.44
N TYR A 56 4.29 -7.12 -3.96
CA TYR A 56 5.32 -6.40 -3.19
C TYR A 56 5.09 -6.42 -1.67
N LEU A 57 4.08 -7.15 -1.20
CA LEU A 57 3.69 -7.18 0.22
C LEU A 57 4.71 -7.86 1.12
#